data_AF-A0A536LFM7-F1
#
_entry.id   AF-A0A536LFM7-F1
#
_cell.length_a   1.000
_cell.length_b   1.000
_cell.length_c   1.000
_cell.angle_alpha   90.00
_cell.angle_beta   90.00
_cell.angle_gamma   90.00
#
_symmetry.space_group_name_H-M   'P 1'
#
loop_
_entity.id
_entity.type
_entity.pdbx_description
1 polymer ?
#
loop_
_entity_poly.entity_id
_entity_poly.type
_entity_poly.pdbx_seq_one_letter_code
_entity_poly.pdbx_strand_id
1 'polypeptide(L)' 'MATRPGVTWAVIVAFILLLYGTVMVFLAFDRVSHSNSDTIRPFIITMAPVWAVAVAAAIVLLRRPGSR' A
#
# COMPACT_ATOMS: atom_id res chain seq x y z
N MET A 1 -15.89 -6.53 -20.56
CA MET A 1 -16.62 -6.89 -19.32
C MET A 1 -15.79 -6.44 -18.11
N ALA A 2 -16.39 -5.63 -17.25
CA ALA A 2 -15.75 -4.98 -16.10
C ALA A 2 -15.31 -5.99 -15.03
N THR A 3 -14.30 -5.64 -14.23
CA THR A 3 -13.98 -6.37 -13.00
C THR A 3 -15.24 -6.48 -12.12
N ARG A 4 -15.37 -7.56 -11.34
CA ARG A 4 -16.50 -7.72 -10.43
C ARG A 4 -16.54 -6.49 -9.51
N PRO A 5 -17.62 -5.69 -9.50
CA PRO A 5 -17.63 -4.39 -8.82
C PRO A 5 -17.26 -4.49 -7.34
N GLY A 6 -17.65 -5.59 -6.68
CA GLY A 6 -17.26 -5.85 -5.28
C GLY A 6 -15.75 -6.00 -5.06
N VAL A 7 -15.02 -6.65 -5.97
CA VAL A 7 -13.55 -6.81 -5.85
C VAL A 7 -12.86 -5.46 -6.05
N THR A 8 -13.32 -4.66 -7.01
CA THR A 8 -12.81 -3.30 -7.23
C THR A 8 -12.97 -2.45 -5.97
N TRP A 9 -14.17 -2.43 -5.38
CA TRP A 9 -14.42 -1.70 -4.13
C TRP A 9 -13.56 -2.20 -2.97
N ALA A 10 -13.40 -3.51 -2.82
CA ALA A 10 -12.53 -4.09 -1.79
C ALA A 10 -11.07 -3.62 -1.95
N VAL A 11 -10.54 -3.60 -3.18
CA VAL A 11 -9.18 -3.09 -3.46
C VAL A 11 -9.09 -1.59 -3.13
N ILE A 12 -10.08 -0.78 -3.50
CA ILE A 12 -10.10 0.66 -3.18
C ILE A 12 -10.04 0.86 -1.66
N VAL A 13 -10.91 0.18 -0.90
CA VAL A 13 -10.93 0.28 0.56
C VAL A 13 -9.60 -0.17 1.16
N ALA A 14 -9.01 -1.26 0.67
CA ALA A 14 -7.70 -1.73 1.12
C ALA A 14 -6.59 -0.69 0.89
N PHE A 15 -6.58 -0.02 -0.27
CA PHE A 15 -5.60 1.04 -0.56
C PHE A 15 -5.80 2.29 0.31
N ILE A 16 -7.05 2.66 0.62
CA ILE A 16 -7.33 3.76 1.56
C ILE A 16 -6.77 3.43 2.95
N LEU A 17 -7.01 2.22 3.44
CA LEU A 17 -6.48 1.76 4.72
C LEU A 17 -4.95 1.69 4.70
N LEU A 18 -4.35 1.24 3.59
CA LEU A 18 -2.90 1.21 3.42
C LEU A 18 -2.30 2.62 3.44
N LEU A 19 -2.91 3.60 2.78
CA LEU A 19 -2.48 5.01 2.84
C LEU A 19 -2.56 5.56 4.26
N TYR A 20 -3.68 5.33 4.94
CA TYR A 20 -3.85 5.76 6.33
C TYR A 20 -2.77 5.14 7.25
N GLY A 21 -2.56 3.82 7.15
CA GLY A 21 -1.51 3.12 7.89
C GLY A 21 -0.11 3.63 7.54
N THR A 22 0.15 3.94 6.28
CA THR A 22 1.43 4.52 5.81
C THR A 22 1.71 5.84 6.52
N VAL A 23 0.72 6.74 6.61
CA VAL A 23 0.87 8.01 7.34
C VAL A 23 1.09 7.78 8.84
N MET A 24 0.34 6.86 9.45
CA MET A 24 0.49 6.53 10.87
C MET A 24 1.89 5.98 11.19
N VAL A 25 2.46 5.13 10.32
CA VAL A 25 3.82 4.62 10.49
C VAL A 25 4.86 5.72 10.27
N PHE A 26 4.67 6.60 9.29
CA PHE A 26 5.55 7.76 9.11
C PHE A 26 5.60 8.60 10.39
N LEU A 27 4.43 8.95 10.95
CA LEU A 27 4.35 9.71 12.20
C LEU A 27 4.99 8.96 13.38
N ALA A 28 4.90 7.64 13.42
CA ALA A 28 5.55 6.84 14.47
C ALA A 28 7.08 6.94 14.41
N PHE A 29 7.67 6.90 13.22
CA PHE A 29 9.12 7.08 13.06
C PHE A 29 9.56 8.54 13.28
N ASP A 30 8.77 9.49 12.79
CA ASP A 30 9.08 10.91 12.88
C ASP A 30 9.12 11.42 14.32
N ARG A 31 8.20 10.94 15.18
CA ARG A 31 8.09 11.33 16.60
C ARG A 31 9.36 11.14 17.43
N VAL A 32 10.23 10.22 17.05
CA VAL A 32 11.46 9.88 17.78
C VAL A 32 12.74 10.23 17.00
N SER A 33 12.59 10.91 15.85
CA SER A 33 13.69 11.25 14.95
C SER A 33 14.39 12.56 15.34
N HIS A 34 15.70 12.64 15.06
CA HIS A 34 16.49 13.87 15.22
C HIS A 34 16.95 14.45 13.88
N SER A 35 16.64 13.76 12.77
CA SER A 35 16.94 14.18 11.40
C SER A 35 15.98 13.53 10.40
N ASN A 36 15.79 14.14 9.23
CA ASN A 36 14.94 13.57 8.17
C ASN A 36 15.41 12.19 7.70
N SER A 37 16.73 11.94 7.72
CA SER A 37 17.30 10.64 7.33
C SER A 37 16.85 9.53 8.29
N ASP A 38 16.76 9.84 9.59
CA ASP A 38 16.33 8.89 10.63
C ASP A 38 14.86 8.52 10.52
N THR A 39 14.02 9.38 9.93
CA THR A 39 12.63 9.05 9.59
C THR A 39 12.53 8.30 8.27
N ILE A 40 13.12 8.86 7.20
CA ILE A 40 12.88 8.40 5.83
C ILE A 40 13.48 7.02 5.58
N ARG A 41 14.69 6.75 6.09
CA ARG A 41 15.37 5.47 5.85
C ARG A 41 14.57 4.27 6.39
N PRO A 42 14.22 4.19 7.69
CA PRO A 42 13.43 3.07 8.19
C PRO A 42 12.01 3.04 7.62
N PHE A 43 11.42 4.21 7.34
CA PHE A 43 10.11 4.30 6.70
C PHE A 43 10.08 3.63 5.32
N ILE A 44 11.01 3.98 4.43
CA ILE A 44 11.07 3.39 3.09
C ILE A 44 11.37 1.88 3.17
N ILE A 45 12.30 1.47 4.03
CA ILE A 45 12.65 0.05 4.19
C ILE A 45 11.44 -0.79 4.62
N THR A 46 10.55 -0.24 5.44
CA THR A 46 9.36 -0.97 5.92
C THR A 46 8.16 -0.85 4.99
N MET A 47 7.90 0.32 4.39
CA MET A 47 6.72 0.55 3.57
C MET A 47 6.87 0.11 2.11
N ALA A 48 8.05 0.26 1.51
CA ALA A 48 8.25 -0.08 0.10
C ALA A 48 7.93 -1.56 -0.21
N PRO A 49 8.36 -2.54 0.62
CA PRO A 49 7.96 -3.94 0.43
C PRO A 49 6.45 -4.15 0.55
N VAL A 50 5.79 -3.49 1.51
CA VAL A 50 4.33 -3.59 1.71
C VAL A 50 3.57 -3.08 0.48
N TRP A 51 3.98 -1.94 -0.06
CA TRP A 51 3.41 -1.39 -1.29
C TRP A 51 3.63 -2.29 -2.51
N ALA A 52 4.82 -2.88 -2.64
CA ALA A 52 5.11 -3.82 -3.73
C ALA A 52 4.14 -5.02 -3.71
N VAL A 53 3.91 -5.60 -2.53
CA VAL A 53 2.97 -6.72 -2.35
C VAL A 53 1.53 -6.28 -2.61
N ALA A 54 1.11 -5.12 -2.08
CA ALA A 54 -0.24 -4.60 -2.28
C ALA A 54 -0.56 -4.36 -3.77
N VAL A 55 0.38 -3.78 -4.51
CA VAL A 55 0.25 -3.56 -5.95
C VAL A 55 0.21 -4.89 -6.71
N ALA A 56 1.10 -5.83 -6.40
CA ALA A 56 1.09 -7.15 -7.03
C ALA A 56 -0.25 -7.89 -6.80
N ALA A 57 -0.76 -7.85 -5.56
CA ALA A 57 -2.05 -8.43 -5.21
C ALA A 57 -3.21 -7.75 -5.97
N ALA A 58 -3.20 -6.42 -6.07
CA ALA A 58 -4.21 -5.67 -6.83
C ALA A 58 -4.20 -6.05 -8.32
N ILE A 59 -3.02 -6.18 -8.93
CA ILE A 59 -2.87 -6.62 -10.32
C ILE A 59 -3.50 -8.00 -10.51
N VAL A 60 -3.25 -8.94 -9.59
CA VAL A 60 -3.82 -10.30 -9.67
C VAL A 60 -5.33 -10.29 -9.47
N LEU A 61 -5.84 -9.56 -8.48
CA LEU A 61 -7.27 -9.50 -8.14
C LEU A 61 -8.11 -8.77 -9.20
N LEU A 62 -7.54 -7.77 -9.87
CA LEU A 62 -8.21 -7.00 -10.91
C LEU A 62 -8.00 -7.57 -12.32
N ARG A 63 -7.12 -8.56 -12.49
CA ARG A 63 -6.91 -9.24 -13.78
C ARG A 63 -8.18 -9.97 -14.22
N ARG A 64 -8.47 -9.89 -15.53
CA ARG A 64 -9.62 -10.57 -16.14
C ARG A 64 -9.32 -12.04 -16.38
N PRO A 65 -10.27 -12.97 -16.14
CA PRO A 65 -10.17 -14.34 -16.61
C PRO A 65 -10.27 -14.33 -18.14
N GLY A 66 -9.16 -14.55 -18.84
CA GLY A 66 -9.11 -14.59 -20.31
C GLY A 66 -7.96 -13.80 -20.95
N SER A 67 -7.21 -13.00 -20.17
CA SER A 67 -5.97 -12.36 -20.64
C SER A 67 -4.79 -13.32 -20.47
N ARG A 68 -4.73 -14.36 -21.31
CA ARG A 68 -3.50 -15.12 -21.57
C ARG A 68 -2.98 -14.74 -22.94
#